data_AF-A0A2W7C1S9-F1
#
_entry.id   AF-A0A2W7C1S9-F1
#
_cell.length_a   1.000
_cell.length_b   1.000
_cell.length_c   1.000
_cell.angle_alpha   90.00
_cell.angle_beta   90.00
_cell.angle_gamma   90.00
#
_symmetry.space_group_name_H-M   'P 1'
#
loop_
_entity.id
_entity.type
_entity.pdbx_description
1 polymer ?
#
loop_
_entity_poly.entity_id
_entity_poly.type
_entity_poly.pdbx_seq_one_letter_code
_entity_poly.pdbx_strand_id
1 'polypeptide(L)'
;WDYSQLNPSAPYSYLWTATGDAEMGLAGTQLTAKQNAGGYNNYQAPIWRGKTSLNMGTLCLNDGGAGVPYNHKTPCTSHWAYQLIQYSLANATQTTSNKRLAWGADWGSLGNSSFTSSNGYTVSGHPRVSYSVHIVLDPHTGNPTQAIALQAKTASLTTLTASVGTVRTSGIAGIGRTDTVTYSPAGFSPIFGTWEVNAAANNNLTLSFAVPSTAPSTLDSPIIVVNNYTRTTAPTQVLFNGTVLVANSEYFVSLRPDQSQLWITLNKKLAGTNSFSIVN
;
A
#
# COMPACT_ATOMS: atom_id res chain seq x y z
N TRP A 1 19.71 1.44 -1.68
CA TRP A 1 19.40 0.47 -0.61
C TRP A 1 19.94 -0.87 -1.05
N ASP A 2 20.65 -1.59 -0.17
CA ASP A 2 21.43 -2.80 -0.49
C ASP A 2 20.98 -4.03 0.33
N TYR A 3 19.77 -3.97 0.90
CA TYR A 3 19.16 -4.98 1.78
C TYR A 3 19.92 -5.27 3.09
N SER A 4 21.10 -4.70 3.33
CA SER A 4 21.80 -4.83 4.62
C SER A 4 21.01 -4.21 5.78
N GLN A 5 20.10 -3.30 5.46
CA GLN A 5 19.22 -2.60 6.40
C GLN A 5 17.75 -2.75 6.00
N LEU A 6 16.87 -2.50 6.96
CA LEU A 6 15.43 -2.51 6.73
C LEU A 6 15.05 -1.50 5.64
N ASN A 7 14.31 -1.91 4.61
CA ASN A 7 13.79 -0.96 3.62
C ASN A 7 12.60 -0.20 4.22
N PRO A 8 12.69 1.13 4.40
CA PRO A 8 11.60 1.92 4.95
C PRO A 8 10.54 2.30 3.90
N SER A 9 10.66 1.80 2.65
CA SER A 9 9.77 2.16 1.54
C SER A 9 8.77 1.05 1.26
N ALA A 10 7.70 1.36 0.53
CA ALA A 10 6.86 0.34 -0.08
C ALA A 10 7.58 -0.34 -1.25
N PRO A 11 7.31 -1.63 -1.51
CA PRO A 11 7.76 -2.26 -2.75
C PRO A 11 7.07 -1.58 -3.93
N TYR A 12 7.79 -1.48 -5.04
CA TYR A 12 7.23 -1.03 -6.32
C TYR A 12 8.07 -1.55 -7.48
N SER A 13 7.47 -1.61 -8.66
CA SER A 13 8.18 -1.90 -9.91
C SER A 13 7.44 -1.22 -11.06
N TYR A 14 8.15 -0.69 -12.05
CA TYR A 14 7.53 -0.15 -13.27
C TYR A 14 8.28 -0.53 -14.55
N LEU A 15 7.55 -0.61 -15.66
CA LEU A 15 8.08 -0.60 -17.02
C LEU A 15 7.65 0.70 -17.68
N TRP A 16 8.46 1.20 -18.61
CA TRP A 16 8.09 2.38 -19.38
C TRP A 16 8.59 2.29 -20.82
N THR A 17 8.04 3.15 -21.67
CA THR A 17 8.46 3.28 -23.07
C THR A 17 8.92 4.71 -23.34
N ALA A 18 10.14 4.85 -23.87
CA ALA A 18 10.74 6.17 -24.06
C ALA A 18 10.09 6.99 -25.17
N THR A 19 9.65 6.35 -26.25
CA THR A 19 9.04 7.04 -27.40
C THR A 19 7.64 7.58 -27.12
N GLY A 20 6.92 7.01 -26.15
CA GLY A 20 5.55 7.40 -25.82
C GLY A 20 5.39 8.14 -24.50
N ASP A 21 6.49 8.33 -23.74
CA ASP A 21 6.47 8.80 -22.35
C ASP A 21 5.31 8.17 -21.56
N ALA A 22 5.35 6.84 -21.43
CA ALA A 22 4.29 6.08 -20.80
C ALA A 22 4.90 5.07 -19.84
N GLU A 23 4.44 5.10 -18.58
CA GLU A 23 4.80 4.18 -17.51
C GLU A 23 3.60 3.33 -17.11
N MET A 24 3.87 2.06 -16.84
CA MET A 24 2.96 1.14 -16.21
C MET A 24 3.67 0.48 -15.03
N GLY A 25 3.09 0.56 -13.85
CA GLY A 25 3.73 0.05 -12.64
C GLY A 25 2.80 -0.44 -11.56
N LEU A 26 3.42 -1.02 -10.54
CA LEU A 26 2.78 -1.54 -9.34
C LEU A 26 3.46 -0.90 -8.13
N ALA A 27 2.68 -0.44 -7.18
CA ALA A 27 3.18 0.07 -5.90
C ALA A 27 2.29 -0.40 -4.75
N GLY A 28 2.91 -0.87 -3.66
CA GLY A 28 2.19 -1.34 -2.48
C GLY A 28 1.79 -0.19 -1.55
N THR A 29 0.69 -0.36 -0.81
CA THR A 29 0.30 0.56 0.28
C THR A 29 1.04 0.30 1.59
N GLN A 30 1.75 -0.83 1.70
CA GLN A 30 2.44 -1.27 2.90
C GLN A 30 3.96 -1.23 2.73
N LEU A 31 4.66 -0.74 3.74
CA LEU A 31 6.12 -0.71 3.72
C LEU A 31 6.71 -2.11 3.80
N THR A 32 7.81 -2.35 3.10
CA THR A 32 8.64 -3.56 3.25
C THR A 32 9.04 -3.77 4.71
N ALA A 33 9.26 -2.69 5.48
CA ALA A 33 9.49 -2.76 6.92
C ALA A 33 8.40 -3.50 7.73
N LYS A 34 7.17 -3.55 7.22
CA LYS A 34 5.99 -4.15 7.87
C LYS A 34 5.54 -5.46 7.22
N GLN A 35 6.27 -5.93 6.22
CA GLN A 35 6.03 -7.21 5.54
C GLN A 35 7.37 -7.89 5.23
N ASN A 36 7.34 -8.98 4.49
CA ASN A 36 8.56 -9.60 3.98
C ASN A 36 8.87 -9.06 2.59
N ALA A 37 10.13 -9.12 2.15
CA ALA A 37 10.55 -8.54 0.88
C ALA A 37 10.27 -9.43 -0.36
N GLY A 38 9.72 -10.64 -0.17
CA GLY A 38 9.53 -11.63 -1.23
C GLY A 38 9.16 -13.03 -0.74
N GLY A 39 9.09 -13.98 -1.68
CA GLY A 39 9.22 -15.43 -1.44
C GLY A 39 8.04 -16.32 -1.87
N TYR A 40 7.21 -15.90 -2.83
CA TYR A 40 6.03 -16.67 -3.29
C TYR A 40 6.34 -18.14 -3.67
N ASN A 41 7.55 -18.43 -4.17
CA ASN A 41 7.95 -19.71 -4.74
C ASN A 41 9.20 -20.34 -4.11
N ASN A 42 9.57 -20.02 -2.85
CA ASN A 42 10.76 -20.68 -2.28
C ASN A 42 10.43 -22.09 -1.76
N TYR A 43 10.72 -23.08 -2.60
CA TYR A 43 10.61 -24.52 -2.33
C TYR A 43 11.51 -25.02 -1.18
N GLN A 44 12.51 -24.24 -0.72
CA GLN A 44 13.58 -24.77 0.13
C GLN A 44 13.55 -24.37 1.61
N ALA A 45 12.58 -23.60 2.12
CA ALA A 45 12.76 -23.11 3.49
C ALA A 45 11.52 -22.59 4.28
N PRO A 46 11.28 -23.07 5.53
CA PRO A 46 10.17 -22.66 6.41
C PRO A 46 10.35 -21.33 7.21
N ILE A 47 11.46 -20.60 7.05
CA ILE A 47 11.93 -19.51 7.96
C ILE A 47 12.51 -18.25 7.26
N TRP A 48 12.59 -18.18 5.92
CA TRP A 48 13.72 -17.47 5.27
C TRP A 48 13.42 -16.09 4.67
N ARG A 49 12.42 -15.36 5.18
CA ARG A 49 11.94 -14.14 4.52
C ARG A 49 12.25 -12.84 5.26
N GLY A 50 13.28 -12.86 6.11
CA GLY A 50 13.69 -11.72 6.93
C GLY A 50 13.77 -10.41 6.14
N LYS A 51 13.63 -9.29 6.84
CA LYS A 51 13.48 -7.96 6.22
C LYS A 51 14.80 -7.32 5.78
N THR A 52 15.92 -8.04 5.94
CA THR A 52 17.31 -7.62 5.71
C THR A 52 18.16 -8.82 5.29
N SER A 53 19.34 -8.61 4.72
CA SER A 53 20.28 -9.69 4.39
C SER A 53 20.87 -10.42 5.60
N LEU A 54 20.74 -9.85 6.81
CA LEU A 54 21.17 -10.46 8.08
C LEU A 54 20.20 -11.54 8.59
N ASN A 55 18.90 -11.30 8.45
CA ASN A 55 17.84 -12.21 8.85
C ASN A 55 17.17 -12.90 7.66
N MET A 56 17.57 -12.55 6.44
CA MET A 56 17.29 -13.36 5.28
C MET A 56 18.08 -14.65 5.43
N GLY A 57 17.40 -15.70 5.01
CA GLY A 57 17.96 -17.01 4.99
C GLY A 57 19.12 -17.25 4.02
N THR A 58 18.88 -18.09 3.00
CA THR A 58 19.88 -18.87 2.27
C THR A 58 20.17 -17.96 1.12
N LEU A 59 21.43 -17.94 0.73
CA LEU A 59 21.82 -17.30 -0.51
C LEU A 59 20.84 -17.73 -1.61
N CYS A 60 20.30 -16.76 -2.35
CA CYS A 60 19.79 -17.08 -3.66
C CYS A 60 20.97 -17.61 -4.46
N LEU A 61 20.93 -18.89 -4.83
CA LEU A 61 21.98 -19.53 -5.60
C LEU A 61 21.58 -19.52 -7.07
N ASN A 62 22.51 -19.15 -7.95
CA ASN A 62 22.32 -19.22 -9.39
C ASN A 62 21.07 -18.44 -9.86
N ASP A 63 20.92 -17.19 -9.41
CA ASP A 63 19.72 -16.39 -9.70
C ASP A 63 19.48 -16.27 -11.21
N GLY A 64 18.24 -16.54 -11.64
CA GLY A 64 17.86 -16.57 -13.06
C GLY A 64 18.64 -17.59 -13.92
N GLY A 65 19.37 -18.54 -13.31
CA GLY A 65 20.24 -19.47 -14.03
C GLY A 65 21.58 -18.86 -14.50
N ALA A 66 21.98 -17.70 -13.98
CA ALA A 66 23.11 -16.92 -14.48
C ALA A 66 24.51 -17.35 -13.92
N GLY A 67 24.56 -18.35 -13.06
CA GLY A 67 25.75 -18.98 -12.49
C GLY A 67 26.10 -18.52 -11.07
N VAL A 68 27.19 -19.09 -10.53
CA VAL A 68 27.73 -18.80 -9.19
C VAL A 68 27.99 -17.31 -8.90
N PRO A 69 28.43 -16.48 -9.87
CA PRO A 69 28.64 -15.05 -9.63
C PRO A 69 27.38 -14.27 -9.23
N TYR A 70 26.19 -14.82 -9.50
CA TYR A 70 24.90 -14.22 -9.17
C TYR A 70 24.34 -14.74 -7.84
N ASN A 71 25.16 -15.42 -7.04
CA ASN A 71 24.79 -15.83 -5.69
C ASN A 71 24.72 -14.60 -4.77
N HIS A 72 23.59 -14.38 -4.10
CA HIS A 72 23.40 -13.16 -3.30
C HIS A 72 22.41 -13.35 -2.14
N LYS A 73 22.49 -12.48 -1.13
CA LYS A 73 21.62 -12.51 0.05
C LYS A 73 20.40 -11.59 -0.07
N THR A 74 19.72 -11.58 -1.21
CA THR A 74 18.38 -10.98 -1.41
C THR A 74 17.41 -12.04 -1.98
N PRO A 75 16.08 -11.80 -1.99
CA PRO A 75 15.18 -12.70 -2.71
C PRO A 75 15.64 -12.87 -4.17
N CYS A 76 15.60 -14.11 -4.69
CA CYS A 76 15.86 -14.34 -6.11
C CYS A 76 14.92 -13.49 -6.98
N THR A 77 15.35 -13.09 -8.16
CA THR A 77 14.55 -12.28 -9.11
C THR A 77 13.13 -12.83 -9.32
N SER A 78 12.98 -14.15 -9.40
CA SER A 78 11.69 -14.83 -9.55
C SER A 78 10.81 -14.83 -8.29
N HIS A 79 11.32 -14.37 -7.15
CA HIS A 79 10.67 -14.46 -5.83
C HIS A 79 10.16 -13.10 -5.32
N TRP A 80 10.42 -11.99 -6.02
CA TRP A 80 9.95 -10.65 -5.63
C TRP A 80 8.44 -10.50 -5.78
N ALA A 81 7.83 -9.71 -4.89
CA ALA A 81 6.38 -9.46 -4.87
C ALA A 81 5.84 -8.90 -6.19
N TYR A 82 6.56 -7.94 -6.78
CA TYR A 82 6.16 -7.29 -8.02
C TYR A 82 7.18 -7.63 -9.11
N GLN A 83 6.66 -8.11 -10.22
CA GLN A 83 7.46 -8.61 -11.32
C GLN A 83 6.99 -8.00 -12.64
N LEU A 84 7.97 -7.72 -13.46
CA LEU A 84 7.81 -7.09 -14.74
C LEU A 84 8.49 -7.96 -15.77
N ILE A 85 7.77 -8.27 -16.84
CA ILE A 85 8.32 -9.14 -17.88
C ILE A 85 8.37 -8.36 -19.17
N GLN A 86 9.59 -8.17 -19.67
CA GLN A 86 9.86 -7.51 -20.95
C GLN A 86 9.96 -8.47 -22.14
N TYR A 87 9.97 -9.79 -21.89
CA TYR A 87 10.14 -10.87 -22.88
C TYR A 87 8.96 -11.87 -22.84
N SER A 88 8.84 -12.72 -23.87
CA SER A 88 7.75 -13.70 -23.95
C SER A 88 8.00 -14.84 -22.95
N LEU A 89 6.98 -15.24 -22.19
CA LEU A 89 7.05 -16.37 -21.24
C LEU A 89 7.45 -17.70 -21.90
N ALA A 90 7.22 -17.86 -23.20
CA ALA A 90 7.51 -19.10 -23.93
C ALA A 90 8.94 -19.15 -24.49
N ASN A 91 9.58 -18.00 -24.74
CA ASN A 91 10.91 -17.95 -25.35
C ASN A 91 11.57 -16.57 -25.13
N ALA A 92 12.73 -16.55 -24.48
CA ALA A 92 13.52 -15.35 -24.21
C ALA A 92 14.09 -14.68 -25.47
N THR A 93 14.10 -15.35 -26.63
CA THR A 93 14.61 -14.80 -27.90
C THR A 93 13.55 -14.18 -28.80
N GLN A 94 12.26 -14.26 -28.43
CA GLN A 94 11.18 -13.65 -29.21
C GLN A 94 10.90 -12.22 -28.77
N THR A 95 10.89 -11.30 -29.75
CA THR A 95 10.34 -9.95 -29.57
C THR A 95 8.86 -10.03 -29.26
N THR A 96 8.43 -9.40 -28.16
CA THR A 96 7.01 -9.34 -27.78
C THR A 96 6.37 -8.08 -28.33
N SER A 97 5.10 -8.16 -28.70
CA SER A 97 4.25 -6.98 -28.93
C SER A 97 3.54 -6.50 -27.65
N ASN A 98 3.77 -7.15 -26.51
CA ASN A 98 3.13 -6.83 -25.24
C ASN A 98 4.09 -6.77 -24.06
N LYS A 99 3.87 -5.80 -23.16
CA LYS A 99 4.48 -5.76 -21.83
C LYS A 99 3.51 -6.42 -20.84
N ARG A 100 4.03 -7.17 -19.86
CA ARG A 100 3.22 -7.88 -18.87
C ARG A 100 3.65 -7.48 -17.47
N LEU A 101 2.67 -7.25 -16.60
CA LEU A 101 2.89 -7.12 -15.16
C LEU A 101 2.33 -8.34 -14.45
N ALA A 102 3.08 -8.81 -13.47
CA ALA A 102 2.63 -9.76 -12.49
C ALA A 102 2.84 -9.16 -11.11
N TRP A 103 1.85 -9.31 -10.25
CA TRP A 103 2.01 -9.12 -8.82
C TRP A 103 1.67 -10.44 -8.14
N GLY A 104 2.50 -10.83 -7.20
CA GLY A 104 2.22 -11.90 -6.26
C GLY A 104 1.98 -11.28 -4.89
N ALA A 105 1.12 -11.90 -4.10
CA ALA A 105 1.24 -11.74 -2.67
C ALA A 105 2.57 -12.42 -2.27
N ASP A 106 3.38 -11.75 -1.45
CA ASP A 106 4.53 -12.40 -0.83
C ASP A 106 4.13 -13.72 -0.17
N TRP A 107 2.88 -13.84 0.26
CA TRP A 107 2.35 -15.02 0.91
C TRP A 107 1.27 -15.65 0.06
N GLY A 108 1.62 -16.76 -0.58
CA GLY A 108 0.64 -17.73 -1.05
C GLY A 108 0.00 -18.42 0.16
N SER A 109 -1.09 -17.87 0.69
CA SER A 109 -2.24 -18.70 1.10
C SER A 109 -3.48 -17.82 1.29
N LEU A 110 -4.48 -18.01 0.43
CA LEU A 110 -5.85 -17.74 0.80
C LEU A 110 -6.27 -18.87 1.77
N GLY A 111 -6.57 -18.54 3.03
CA GLY A 111 -7.38 -19.41 3.89
C GLY A 111 -6.66 -20.33 4.90
N ASN A 112 -5.40 -20.76 4.72
CA ASN A 112 -4.75 -21.76 5.61
C ASN A 112 -3.54 -21.20 6.38
N SER A 113 -3.38 -21.63 7.65
CA SER A 113 -2.21 -21.31 8.50
C SER A 113 -0.92 -21.95 7.95
N SER A 114 -1.03 -23.16 7.44
CA SER A 114 -0.01 -23.85 6.65
C SER A 114 -0.65 -24.86 5.69
N PHE A 115 0.01 -25.19 4.57
CA PHE A 115 -0.38 -26.30 3.70
C PHE A 115 0.84 -26.95 3.06
N THR A 116 0.71 -28.21 2.66
CA THR A 116 1.71 -28.89 1.83
C THR A 116 1.46 -28.49 0.37
N SER A 117 2.39 -27.74 -0.22
CA SER A 117 2.28 -27.34 -1.62
C SER A 117 2.47 -28.53 -2.57
N SER A 118 2.13 -28.37 -3.86
CA SER A 118 2.15 -29.44 -4.88
C SER A 118 3.51 -30.11 -5.11
N ASN A 119 4.56 -29.55 -4.54
CA ASN A 119 5.95 -30.00 -4.55
C ASN A 119 6.35 -30.78 -3.27
N GLY A 120 5.43 -31.01 -2.32
CA GLY A 120 5.67 -31.74 -1.07
C GLY A 120 6.13 -30.91 0.14
N TYR A 121 6.30 -29.58 0.01
CA TYR A 121 6.79 -28.74 1.11
C TYR A 121 5.66 -28.09 1.91
N THR A 122 5.78 -28.12 3.23
CA THR A 122 4.93 -27.35 4.15
C THR A 122 5.31 -25.88 4.08
N VAL A 123 4.39 -25.07 3.57
CA VAL A 123 4.50 -23.61 3.52
C VAL A 123 3.52 -22.98 4.51
N SER A 124 3.91 -21.86 5.12
CA SER A 124 3.07 -21.06 6.03
C SER A 124 2.80 -19.69 5.43
N GLY A 125 1.56 -19.22 5.60
CA GLY A 125 1.08 -17.89 5.21
C GLY A 125 1.02 -16.88 6.36
N HIS A 126 1.51 -17.24 7.56
CA HIS A 126 1.22 -16.55 8.81
C HIS A 126 2.43 -15.74 9.34
N PRO A 127 2.23 -14.52 9.91
CA PRO A 127 0.95 -13.80 10.02
C PRO A 127 0.42 -13.36 8.66
N ARG A 128 -0.91 -13.48 8.47
CA ARG A 128 -1.57 -13.03 7.23
C ARG A 128 -1.34 -11.52 7.09
N VAL A 129 -0.78 -11.09 5.97
CA VAL A 129 -0.65 -9.68 5.61
C VAL A 129 -1.59 -9.40 4.45
N SER A 130 -2.45 -8.41 4.61
CA SER A 130 -3.29 -7.90 3.52
C SER A 130 -2.91 -6.45 3.31
N TYR A 131 -2.84 -6.05 2.05
CA TYR A 131 -2.53 -4.70 1.60
C TYR A 131 -3.14 -4.47 0.22
N SER A 132 -3.29 -3.22 -0.17
CA SER A 132 -3.66 -2.87 -1.54
C SER A 132 -2.42 -2.72 -2.42
N VAL A 133 -2.61 -2.95 -3.71
CA VAL A 133 -1.63 -2.65 -4.75
C VAL A 133 -2.24 -1.62 -5.68
N HIS A 134 -1.55 -0.51 -5.89
CA HIS A 134 -1.89 0.44 -6.93
C HIS A 134 -1.35 -0.04 -8.25
N ILE A 135 -2.21 -0.07 -9.26
CA ILE A 135 -1.80 -0.16 -10.67
C ILE A 135 -1.69 1.28 -11.17
N VAL A 136 -0.50 1.66 -11.60
CA VAL A 136 -0.17 3.04 -12.00
C VAL A 136 -0.03 3.10 -13.50
N LEU A 137 -0.72 4.06 -14.13
CA LEU A 137 -0.72 4.36 -15.55
C LEU A 137 -0.59 5.87 -15.71
N ASP A 138 0.57 6.36 -16.13
CA ASP A 138 0.84 7.81 -16.28
C ASP A 138 2.11 8.03 -17.12
N PRO A 139 2.47 9.26 -17.52
CA PRO A 139 3.74 9.55 -18.14
C PRO A 139 4.95 9.25 -17.24
N HIS A 140 5.98 8.61 -17.83
CA HIS A 140 7.19 8.23 -17.12
C HIS A 140 7.97 9.43 -16.59
N THR A 141 7.97 10.55 -17.32
CA THR A 141 8.64 11.78 -16.89
C THR A 141 8.20 12.29 -15.51
N GLY A 142 7.00 11.91 -15.05
CA GLY A 142 6.48 12.21 -13.71
C GLY A 142 6.94 11.26 -12.59
N ASN A 143 7.67 10.18 -12.91
CA ASN A 143 8.01 9.08 -11.99
C ASN A 143 6.79 8.54 -11.19
N PRO A 144 5.65 8.27 -11.85
CA PRO A 144 4.35 8.13 -11.20
C PRO A 144 4.30 6.94 -10.23
N THR A 145 4.89 5.79 -10.59
CA THR A 145 4.89 4.61 -9.70
C THR A 145 5.73 4.86 -8.45
N GLN A 146 6.87 5.53 -8.61
CA GLN A 146 7.71 5.92 -7.49
C GLN A 146 6.98 6.91 -6.58
N ALA A 147 6.27 7.89 -7.16
CA ALA A 147 5.47 8.85 -6.39
C ALA A 147 4.42 8.16 -5.51
N ILE A 148 3.72 7.15 -6.03
CA ILE A 148 2.77 6.34 -5.25
C ILE A 148 3.48 5.55 -4.14
N ALA A 149 4.64 4.95 -4.41
CA ALA A 149 5.41 4.25 -3.39
C ALA A 149 5.87 5.19 -2.25
N LEU A 150 6.17 6.46 -2.57
CA LEU A 150 6.50 7.49 -1.57
C LEU A 150 5.27 7.87 -0.72
N GLN A 151 4.06 7.85 -1.28
CA GLN A 151 2.83 8.10 -0.51
C GLN A 151 2.64 7.10 0.63
N ALA A 152 2.93 5.82 0.42
CA ALA A 152 2.87 4.82 1.50
C ALA A 152 3.83 5.15 2.66
N LYS A 153 5.03 5.65 2.35
CA LYS A 153 5.99 6.10 3.37
C LYS A 153 5.55 7.40 4.04
N THR A 154 5.04 8.36 3.28
CA THR A 154 4.47 9.60 3.84
C THR A 154 3.30 9.30 4.78
N ALA A 155 2.35 8.45 4.35
CA ALA A 155 1.24 8.00 5.19
C ALA A 155 1.75 7.32 6.45
N SER A 156 2.79 6.47 6.35
CA SER A 156 3.36 5.77 7.52
C SER A 156 3.94 6.70 8.60
N LEU A 157 4.36 7.91 8.21
CA LEU A 157 4.95 8.92 9.08
C LEU A 157 3.95 9.99 9.50
N THR A 158 2.79 10.06 8.84
CA THR A 158 1.76 11.04 9.13
C THR A 158 1.04 10.68 10.43
N THR A 159 0.86 11.65 11.30
CA THR A 159 0.04 11.49 12.51
C THR A 159 -1.33 12.10 12.28
N LEU A 160 -2.38 11.34 12.61
CA LEU A 160 -3.76 11.81 12.61
C LEU A 160 -4.28 11.91 14.04
N THR A 161 -4.83 13.06 14.40
CA THR A 161 -5.56 13.25 15.67
C THR A 161 -6.95 13.80 15.40
N ALA A 162 -7.85 13.65 16.37
CA ALA A 162 -9.20 14.18 16.31
C ALA A 162 -9.50 14.99 17.57
N SER A 163 -10.08 16.19 17.41
CA SER A 163 -10.63 16.98 18.52
C SER A 163 -12.16 16.88 18.59
N VAL A 164 -12.81 16.51 17.49
CA VAL A 164 -14.22 16.12 17.43
C VAL A 164 -14.32 14.82 16.66
N GLY A 165 -14.97 13.83 17.24
CA GLY A 165 -14.98 12.45 16.75
C GLY A 165 -13.83 11.65 17.35
N THR A 166 -13.47 10.52 16.74
CA THR A 166 -12.34 9.70 17.19
C THR A 166 -11.57 9.12 16.01
N VAL A 167 -10.26 8.95 16.18
CA VAL A 167 -9.42 8.21 15.22
C VAL A 167 -9.60 6.71 15.47
N ARG A 168 -9.89 5.93 14.42
CA ARG A 168 -9.95 4.48 14.56
C ARG A 168 -8.55 3.91 14.66
N THR A 169 -8.34 2.98 15.58
CA THR A 169 -7.03 2.33 15.79
C THR A 169 -6.99 0.90 15.22
N SER A 170 -8.12 0.37 14.76
CA SER A 170 -8.20 -0.94 14.11
C SER A 170 -9.43 -1.06 13.21
N GLY A 171 -9.38 -2.06 12.32
CA GLY A 171 -10.50 -2.47 11.47
C GLY A 171 -10.21 -3.80 10.77
N ILE A 172 -10.94 -4.09 9.69
CA ILE A 172 -10.83 -5.40 9.02
C ILE A 172 -9.38 -5.69 8.62
N ALA A 173 -8.94 -6.93 8.80
CA ALA A 173 -7.56 -7.32 8.48
C ALA A 173 -7.36 -7.72 7.02
N GLY A 174 -8.43 -7.75 6.20
CA GLY A 174 -8.42 -8.14 4.78
C GLY A 174 -9.76 -8.75 4.34
N ILE A 175 -10.01 -8.85 3.03
CA ILE A 175 -11.21 -9.51 2.49
C ILE A 175 -11.18 -10.99 2.86
N GLY A 176 -12.30 -11.52 3.38
CA GLY A 176 -12.41 -12.93 3.81
C GLY A 176 -11.70 -13.26 5.13
N ARG A 177 -11.15 -12.25 5.82
CA ARG A 177 -10.60 -12.39 7.17
C ARG A 177 -11.64 -12.00 8.21
N THR A 178 -11.74 -12.79 9.28
CA THR A 178 -12.62 -12.54 10.43
C THR A 178 -11.94 -11.76 11.55
N ASP A 179 -10.61 -11.63 11.49
CA ASP A 179 -9.82 -10.88 12.45
C ASP A 179 -9.68 -9.40 12.07
N THR A 180 -9.23 -8.59 13.03
CA THR A 180 -8.92 -7.17 12.83
C THR A 180 -7.42 -6.92 12.88
N VAL A 181 -6.98 -5.86 12.22
CA VAL A 181 -5.59 -5.39 12.27
C VAL A 181 -5.54 -4.04 12.99
N THR A 182 -4.53 -3.88 13.83
CA THR A 182 -4.23 -2.57 14.42
C THR A 182 -3.61 -1.68 13.34
N TYR A 183 -4.16 -0.48 13.18
CA TYR A 183 -3.65 0.52 12.26
C TYR A 183 -2.33 1.10 12.76
N SER A 184 -1.38 1.21 11.85
CA SER A 184 -0.07 1.78 12.11
C SER A 184 0.32 2.61 10.87
N PRO A 185 0.25 3.95 10.93
CA PRO A 185 -0.16 4.77 12.08
C PRO A 185 -1.65 4.63 12.41
N ALA A 186 -2.05 5.07 13.61
CA ALA A 186 -3.45 5.13 13.99
C ALA A 186 -4.24 5.95 12.95
N GLY A 187 -5.42 5.45 12.59
CA GLY A 187 -6.26 6.00 11.53
C GLY A 187 -5.93 5.48 10.14
N PHE A 188 -4.73 5.00 9.82
CA PHE A 188 -4.44 4.57 8.45
C PHE A 188 -4.71 3.08 8.22
N SER A 189 -5.66 2.78 7.32
CA SER A 189 -5.96 1.42 6.87
C SER A 189 -5.08 1.03 5.68
N PRO A 190 -4.11 0.10 5.85
CA PRO A 190 -3.30 -0.38 4.73
C PRO A 190 -4.09 -1.25 3.74
N ILE A 191 -5.29 -1.69 4.14
CA ILE A 191 -6.17 -2.55 3.34
C ILE A 191 -6.87 -1.78 2.21
N PHE A 192 -7.16 -0.50 2.47
CA PHE A 192 -7.87 0.38 1.53
C PHE A 192 -7.06 1.61 1.13
N GLY A 193 -5.96 1.92 1.83
CA GLY A 193 -5.22 3.16 1.63
C GLY A 193 -5.98 4.40 2.12
N THR A 194 -6.77 4.24 3.20
CA THR A 194 -7.71 5.26 3.70
C THR A 194 -7.39 5.69 5.13
N TRP A 195 -7.83 6.90 5.51
CA TRP A 195 -7.83 7.43 6.86
C TRP A 195 -9.18 7.22 7.53
N GLU A 196 -9.22 6.33 8.50
CA GLU A 196 -10.40 5.79 9.19
C GLU A 196 -10.66 6.53 10.51
N VAL A 197 -11.85 7.10 10.62
CA VAL A 197 -12.29 7.88 11.79
C VAL A 197 -13.75 7.56 12.10
N ASN A 198 -14.21 7.88 13.30
CA ASN A 198 -15.63 7.86 13.66
C ASN A 198 -16.14 9.29 13.83
N ALA A 199 -17.31 9.58 13.27
CA ALA A 199 -18.01 10.82 13.53
C ALA A 199 -18.39 10.94 15.01
N ALA A 200 -18.49 12.17 15.50
CA ALA A 200 -19.10 12.49 16.78
C ALA A 200 -20.64 12.55 16.67
N ALA A 201 -21.28 12.97 17.77
CA ALA A 201 -22.69 13.35 17.75
C ALA A 201 -22.99 14.36 16.62
N ASN A 202 -24.20 14.27 16.07
CA ASN A 202 -24.67 15.07 14.94
C ASN A 202 -23.81 14.93 13.66
N ASN A 203 -23.03 13.87 13.53
CA ASN A 203 -22.19 13.59 12.36
C ASN A 203 -21.07 14.62 12.14
N ASN A 204 -20.64 15.33 13.20
CA ASN A 204 -19.54 16.28 13.15
C ASN A 204 -18.18 15.58 13.28
N LEU A 205 -17.14 16.22 12.74
CA LEU A 205 -15.77 15.71 12.79
C LEU A 205 -14.78 16.87 12.75
N THR A 206 -13.67 16.78 13.48
CA THR A 206 -12.52 17.68 13.32
C THR A 206 -11.24 16.90 13.56
N LEU A 207 -10.39 16.92 12.54
CA LEU A 207 -9.14 16.18 12.43
C LEU A 207 -7.96 17.15 12.31
N SER A 208 -6.79 16.69 12.75
CA SER A 208 -5.51 17.31 12.46
C SER A 208 -4.57 16.28 11.84
N PHE A 209 -4.15 16.55 10.61
CA PHE A 209 -3.09 15.81 9.93
C PHE A 209 -1.76 16.50 10.19
N ALA A 210 -0.79 15.79 10.77
CA ALA A 210 0.58 16.25 10.92
C ALA A 210 1.50 15.41 10.01
N VAL A 211 1.88 16.00 8.87
CA VAL A 211 2.83 15.42 7.92
C VAL A 211 4.22 15.98 8.25
N PRO A 212 5.14 15.18 8.79
CA PRO A 212 6.42 15.68 9.27
C PRO A 212 7.33 16.09 8.09
N SER A 213 8.26 17.02 8.34
CA SER A 213 9.27 17.43 7.35
C SER A 213 10.24 16.30 6.95
N THR A 214 10.28 15.21 7.72
CA THR A 214 11.02 13.98 7.40
C THR A 214 10.26 13.04 6.46
N ALA A 215 9.00 13.35 6.12
CA ALA A 215 8.26 12.63 5.08
C ALA A 215 8.91 12.87 3.71
N PRO A 216 8.95 11.86 2.83
CA PRO A 216 9.59 12.00 1.53
C PRO A 216 8.79 12.86 0.53
N SER A 217 7.52 13.15 0.81
CA SER A 217 6.63 13.96 -0.02
C SER A 217 5.48 14.52 0.82
N THR A 218 4.66 15.39 0.23
CA THR A 218 3.33 15.73 0.75
C THR A 218 2.44 14.49 0.82
N LEU A 219 1.45 14.50 1.72
CA LEU A 219 0.36 13.53 1.69
C LEU A 219 -0.64 13.99 0.64
N ASP A 220 -0.71 13.27 -0.48
CA ASP A 220 -1.45 13.67 -1.66
C ASP A 220 -2.85 13.03 -1.65
N SER A 221 -3.85 13.89 -1.83
CA SER A 221 -5.25 13.55 -1.97
C SER A 221 -5.79 12.48 -1.01
N PRO A 222 -5.66 12.67 0.32
CA PRO A 222 -6.04 11.64 1.27
C PRO A 222 -7.53 11.31 1.19
N ILE A 223 -7.83 10.00 1.24
CA ILE A 223 -9.20 9.50 1.33
C ILE A 223 -9.53 9.28 2.80
N ILE A 224 -10.56 9.97 3.29
CA ILE A 224 -11.05 9.91 4.67
C ILE A 224 -12.35 9.13 4.68
N VAL A 225 -12.42 8.07 5.48
CA VAL A 225 -13.62 7.28 5.71
C VAL A 225 -14.14 7.60 7.10
N VAL A 226 -15.28 8.29 7.12
CA VAL A 226 -15.99 8.67 8.33
C VAL A 226 -17.03 7.61 8.63
N ASN A 227 -16.73 6.79 9.62
CA ASN A 227 -17.61 5.76 10.14
C ASN A 227 -18.61 6.36 11.14
N ASN A 228 -19.72 5.65 11.37
CA ASN A 228 -20.86 6.12 12.17
C ASN A 228 -21.48 7.41 11.63
N TYR A 229 -21.32 7.68 10.34
CA TYR A 229 -22.01 8.77 9.67
C TYR A 229 -23.41 8.30 9.27
N THR A 230 -24.42 8.71 10.02
CA THR A 230 -25.80 8.21 9.93
C THR A 230 -26.74 9.09 9.10
N ARG A 231 -26.30 10.28 8.67
CA ARG A 231 -27.10 11.12 7.77
C ARG A 231 -27.22 10.47 6.39
N THR A 232 -28.37 10.64 5.77
CA THR A 232 -28.65 10.23 4.38
C THR A 232 -28.25 11.30 3.35
N THR A 233 -27.66 12.41 3.82
CA THR A 233 -27.21 13.54 3.00
C THR A 233 -25.72 13.82 3.24
N ALA A 234 -25.08 14.45 2.25
CA ALA A 234 -23.72 14.94 2.37
C ALA A 234 -23.59 15.98 3.51
N PRO A 235 -22.38 16.20 4.03
CA PRO A 235 -22.11 17.25 5.02
C PRO A 235 -22.66 18.61 4.62
N THR A 236 -23.15 19.36 5.61
CA THR A 236 -23.55 20.77 5.41
C THR A 236 -22.34 21.60 4.96
N GLN A 237 -21.18 21.42 5.62
CA GLN A 237 -19.91 22.05 5.23
C GLN A 237 -18.74 21.10 5.44
N VAL A 238 -17.74 21.24 4.57
CA VAL A 238 -16.40 20.66 4.74
C VAL A 238 -15.40 21.82 4.81
N LEU A 239 -14.55 21.82 5.83
CA LEU A 239 -13.56 22.87 6.02
C LEU A 239 -12.15 22.28 5.99
N PHE A 240 -11.21 23.04 5.43
CA PHE A 240 -9.78 22.77 5.47
C PHE A 240 -9.05 24.00 5.98
N ASN A 241 -8.28 23.87 7.07
CA ASN A 241 -7.64 24.99 7.75
C ASN A 241 -8.61 26.15 8.05
N GLY A 242 -9.85 25.82 8.44
CA GLY A 242 -10.92 26.79 8.73
C GLY A 242 -11.59 27.42 7.50
N THR A 243 -11.15 27.10 6.28
CA THR A 243 -11.77 27.58 5.03
C THR A 243 -12.79 26.58 4.52
N VAL A 244 -14.01 27.04 4.20
CA VAL A 244 -15.04 26.20 3.56
C VAL A 244 -14.59 25.80 2.17
N LEU A 245 -14.62 24.50 1.89
CA LEU A 245 -14.25 23.93 0.59
C LEU A 245 -15.45 23.86 -0.37
N VAL A 246 -15.15 23.91 -1.67
CA VAL A 246 -16.13 23.71 -2.74
C VAL A 246 -16.22 22.23 -3.12
N ALA A 247 -17.43 21.67 -3.03
CA ALA A 247 -17.71 20.30 -3.43
C ALA A 247 -17.43 20.05 -4.92
N ASN A 248 -17.04 18.82 -5.26
CA ASN A 248 -16.74 18.35 -6.63
C ASN A 248 -15.57 19.07 -7.34
N SER A 249 -14.76 19.81 -6.59
CA SER A 249 -13.52 20.42 -7.10
C SER A 249 -12.40 20.34 -6.08
N GLU A 250 -12.67 20.74 -4.84
CA GLU A 250 -11.70 20.70 -3.74
C GLU A 250 -11.85 19.46 -2.85
N TYR A 251 -13.02 18.83 -2.89
CA TYR A 251 -13.25 17.52 -2.29
C TYR A 251 -14.37 16.77 -3.02
N PHE A 252 -14.35 15.44 -2.93
CA PHE A 252 -15.35 14.56 -3.52
C PHE A 252 -15.94 13.67 -2.44
N VAL A 253 -17.26 13.44 -2.50
CA VAL A 253 -17.99 12.69 -1.48
C VAL A 253 -18.64 11.45 -2.08
N SER A 254 -18.60 10.34 -1.34
CA SER A 254 -19.43 9.16 -1.59
C SER A 254 -20.09 8.73 -0.29
N LEU A 255 -21.41 8.81 -0.24
CA LEU A 255 -22.19 8.42 0.93
C LEU A 255 -22.60 6.95 0.82
N ARG A 256 -22.48 6.21 1.93
CA ARG A 256 -22.91 4.81 2.06
C ARG A 256 -23.83 4.67 3.28
N PRO A 257 -25.12 5.04 3.17
CA PRO A 257 -26.04 5.04 4.30
C PRO A 257 -26.24 3.64 4.90
N ASP A 258 -26.20 2.60 4.06
CA ASP A 258 -26.33 1.19 4.45
C ASP A 258 -25.22 0.71 5.39
N GLN A 259 -24.05 1.35 5.33
CA GLN A 259 -22.91 1.07 6.20
C GLN A 259 -22.68 2.16 7.26
N SER A 260 -23.52 3.19 7.32
CA SER A 260 -23.28 4.40 8.12
C SER A 260 -21.89 5.00 7.87
N GLN A 261 -21.53 5.15 6.60
CA GLN A 261 -20.22 5.65 6.18
C GLN A 261 -20.32 6.83 5.22
N LEU A 262 -19.38 7.75 5.35
CA LEU A 262 -19.12 8.82 4.42
C LEU A 262 -17.66 8.76 3.98
N TRP A 263 -17.43 8.66 2.67
CA TRP A 263 -16.11 8.67 2.07
C TRP A 263 -15.85 10.04 1.49
N ILE A 264 -14.69 10.61 1.79
CA ILE A 264 -14.27 11.93 1.33
C ILE A 264 -12.88 11.82 0.72
N THR A 265 -12.73 12.16 -0.56
CA THR A 265 -11.41 12.40 -1.15
C THR A 265 -11.14 13.89 -1.09
N LEU A 266 -10.12 14.30 -0.33
CA LEU A 266 -9.70 15.68 -0.26
C LEU A 266 -8.77 15.98 -1.44
N ASN A 267 -9.08 16.91 -2.33
CA ASN A 267 -8.24 17.24 -3.49
C ASN A 267 -7.16 18.27 -3.11
N LYS A 268 -6.25 17.90 -2.20
CA LYS A 268 -5.17 18.75 -1.68
C LYS A 268 -3.89 17.94 -1.45
N LYS A 269 -2.76 18.64 -1.38
CA LYS A 269 -1.47 18.10 -0.94
C LYS A 269 -1.15 18.65 0.44
N LEU A 270 -0.91 17.79 1.42
CA LEU A 270 -0.72 18.18 2.82
C LEU A 270 0.76 18.10 3.20
N ALA A 271 1.28 19.19 3.76
CA ALA A 271 2.59 19.25 4.43
C ALA A 271 2.43 20.00 5.76
N GLY A 272 3.23 19.64 6.76
CA GLY A 272 3.11 20.21 8.10
C GLY A 272 1.77 19.84 8.76
N THR A 273 1.23 20.75 9.57
CA THR A 273 -0.04 20.53 10.28
C THR A 273 -1.19 21.16 9.52
N ASN A 274 -2.23 20.39 9.23
CA ASN A 274 -3.45 20.85 8.56
C ASN A 274 -4.69 20.34 9.31
N SER A 275 -5.72 21.18 9.43
CA SER A 275 -7.01 20.79 9.99
C SER A 275 -8.03 20.45 8.90
N PHE A 276 -8.84 19.44 9.17
CA PHE A 276 -9.97 19.04 8.34
C PHE A 276 -11.22 18.90 9.21
N SER A 277 -12.35 19.48 8.81
CA SER A 277 -13.59 19.40 9.59
C SER A 277 -14.80 19.13 8.73
N ILE A 278 -15.75 18.39 9.32
CA ILE A 278 -17.13 18.26 8.84
C ILE A 278 -18.01 18.97 9.87
N VAL A 279 -18.82 19.90 9.37
CA VAL A 279 -19.80 20.63 10.16
C VAL A 279 -21.18 20.36 9.57
N ASN A 280 -22.10 19.91 10.41
CA ASN A 280 -23.39 19.37 10.04
C ASN A 280 -24.56 20.08 10.70
#